data_AF-K3ZAQ1-F1
#
_entry.id   AF-K3ZAQ1-F1
#
_cell.length_a   1.000
_cell.length_b   1.000
_cell.length_c   1.000
_cell.angle_alpha   90.00
_cell.angle_beta   90.00
_cell.angle_gamma   90.00
#
_symmetry.space_group_name_H-M   'P 1'
#
loop_
_entity.id
_entity.type
_entity.pdbx_description
1 polymer ?
#
loop_
_entity_poly.entity_id
_entity_poly.type
_entity_poly.pdbx_seq_one_letter_code
_entity_poly.pdbx_strand_id
1 'polypeptide(L)'
;MSFLCHSPVNKCPPDNMDPYVILTCRTQEQKSSAANGAGSEPEWNETFIFTVSDDTPQLHLKIMDSDVTDDDFVGEATIPLEALFQEGSLPPTVHPVVKEEKYCGEIKIALTFTPAETRRPDNEEGTYSSWD
;
A
#
# COMPACT_ATOMS: atom_id res chain seq x y z
N MET A 1 1.17 8.66 2.30
CA MET A 1 2.22 7.67 2.65
C MET A 1 3.53 8.42 2.86
N SER A 2 4.26 8.12 3.94
CA SER A 2 5.61 8.65 4.20
C SER A 2 6.50 7.58 4.81
N PHE A 3 7.81 7.66 4.61
CA PHE A 3 8.78 6.71 5.15
C PHE A 3 9.87 7.47 5.91
N LEU A 4 10.35 6.88 7.00
CA LEU A 4 11.47 7.37 7.79
C LEU A 4 12.51 6.25 7.88
N CYS A 5 13.63 6.44 7.18
CA CYS A 5 14.76 5.52 7.18
C CYS A 5 15.59 5.70 8.44
N HIS A 6 15.85 4.61 9.15
CA HIS A 6 16.68 4.57 10.36
C HIS A 6 17.99 3.81 10.15
N SER A 7 18.35 3.52 8.88
CA SER A 7 19.47 2.64 8.56
C SER A 7 20.78 3.15 9.19
N PRO A 8 21.46 2.33 10.04
CA PRO A 8 22.82 2.62 10.47
C PRO A 8 23.86 2.29 9.39
N VAL A 9 23.42 1.79 8.21
CA VAL A 9 24.30 1.20 7.19
C VAL A 9 24.53 2.17 6.04
N ASN A 10 25.73 2.76 6.04
CA ASN A 10 26.33 3.58 4.99
C ASN A 10 26.39 2.83 3.64
N LYS A 11 25.37 2.94 2.80
CA LYS A 11 25.50 2.62 1.36
C LYS A 11 25.21 3.81 0.45
N CYS A 12 24.25 4.65 0.79
CA CYS A 12 24.08 5.98 0.18
C CYS A 12 23.94 7.00 1.33
N PRO A 13 24.58 8.19 1.26
CA PRO A 13 24.30 9.26 2.20
C PRO A 13 22.80 9.50 2.24
N PRO A 14 22.21 9.67 3.43
CA PRO A 14 20.76 9.84 3.58
C PRO A 14 20.20 11.01 2.77
N ASP A 15 21.02 11.95 2.32
CA ASP A 15 20.65 13.14 1.55
C ASP A 15 20.64 12.95 0.02
N ASN A 16 20.96 11.76 -0.50
CA ASN A 16 21.00 11.46 -1.94
C ASN A 16 20.04 10.33 -2.34
N MET A 17 19.04 10.04 -1.52
CA MET A 17 18.03 9.04 -1.86
C MET A 17 16.84 9.68 -2.59
N ASP A 18 16.38 9.00 -3.63
CA ASP A 18 15.20 9.29 -4.43
C ASP A 18 14.18 8.13 -4.30
N PRO A 19 13.66 7.87 -3.09
CA PRO A 19 12.96 6.63 -2.83
C PRO A 19 11.58 6.58 -3.48
N TYR A 20 11.14 5.37 -3.84
CA TYR A 20 9.79 5.06 -4.27
C TYR A 20 9.30 3.75 -3.65
N VAL A 21 7.99 3.54 -3.68
CA VAL A 21 7.35 2.37 -3.09
C VAL A 21 6.66 1.57 -4.19
N ILE A 22 6.91 0.27 -4.21
CA ILE A 22 6.15 -0.72 -4.96
C ILE A 22 5.15 -1.36 -3.98
N LEU A 23 3.87 -1.22 -4.26
CA LEU A 23 2.76 -1.76 -3.49
C LEU A 23 2.21 -2.97 -4.21
N THR A 24 2.28 -4.13 -3.57
CA THR A 24 1.78 -5.40 -4.10
C THR A 24 0.66 -5.95 -3.25
N CYS A 25 -0.50 -6.16 -3.85
CA CYS A 25 -1.65 -6.81 -3.23
C CYS A 25 -2.11 -7.96 -4.13
N ARG A 26 -1.84 -9.20 -3.71
CA ARG A 26 -1.98 -10.41 -4.55
C ARG A 26 -1.21 -10.27 -5.86
N THR A 27 -1.93 -10.20 -6.98
CA THR A 27 -1.42 -10.10 -8.34
C THR A 27 -1.42 -8.66 -8.87
N GLN A 28 -1.91 -7.70 -8.09
CA GLN A 28 -1.91 -6.29 -8.45
C GLN A 28 -0.66 -5.63 -7.89
N GLU A 29 0.06 -4.91 -8.74
CA GLU A 29 1.24 -4.14 -8.40
C GLU A 29 1.04 -2.69 -8.86
N GLN A 30 1.34 -1.74 -7.99
CA GLN A 30 1.36 -0.31 -8.31
C GLN A 30 2.64 0.31 -7.74
N LYS A 31 3.18 1.32 -8.42
CA LYS A 31 4.41 2.01 -8.03
C LYS A 31 4.13 3.49 -7.79
N SER A 32 4.70 4.05 -6.73
CA SER A 32 4.65 5.49 -6.46
C SER A 32 5.60 6.28 -7.37
N SER A 33 5.45 7.60 -7.37
CA SER A 33 6.51 8.47 -7.89
C SER A 33 7.79 8.31 -7.04
N ALA A 34 8.95 8.60 -7.63
CA ALA A 34 10.19 8.76 -6.89
C ALA A 34 10.18 10.10 -6.14
N ALA A 35 10.51 10.08 -4.85
CA ALA A 35 10.64 11.26 -4.02
C ALA A 35 12.04 11.87 -4.20
N ASN A 36 12.27 12.52 -5.34
CA ASN A 36 13.60 13.01 -5.72
C ASN A 36 14.14 14.04 -4.72
N GLY A 37 15.36 13.82 -4.22
CA GLY A 37 16.06 14.65 -3.25
C GLY A 37 15.43 14.65 -1.86
N ALA A 38 14.53 13.70 -1.57
CA ALA A 38 13.83 13.65 -0.29
C ALA A 38 14.64 12.95 0.81
N GLY A 39 15.64 12.17 0.41
CA GLY A 39 16.56 11.54 1.34
C GLY A 39 15.90 10.49 2.23
N SER A 40 16.15 10.56 3.54
CA SER A 40 15.68 9.55 4.51
C SER A 40 14.26 9.77 5.03
N GLU A 41 13.61 10.89 4.69
CA GLU A 41 12.27 11.22 5.16
C GLU A 41 11.31 11.54 3.99
N PRO A 42 11.17 10.65 2.99
CA PRO A 42 10.28 10.90 1.87
C PRO A 42 8.80 10.93 2.25
N GLU A 43 8.09 11.88 1.64
CA GLU A 43 6.64 11.94 1.63
C GLU A 43 6.12 11.81 0.21
N TRP A 44 5.34 10.76 -0.05
CA TRP A 44 4.69 10.60 -1.35
C TRP A 44 3.33 11.27 -1.38
N ASN A 45 2.57 11.19 -0.28
CA ASN A 45 1.19 11.69 -0.22
C ASN A 45 0.28 11.18 -1.37
N GLU A 46 0.61 10.01 -1.93
CA GLU A 46 -0.12 9.34 -3.00
C GLU A 46 -1.17 8.35 -2.45
N THR A 47 -2.20 8.10 -3.25
CA THR A 47 -3.29 7.15 -2.97
C THR A 47 -3.33 6.08 -4.05
N PHE A 48 -3.40 4.81 -3.64
CA PHE A 48 -3.48 3.66 -4.53
C PHE A 48 -4.77 2.88 -4.27
N ILE A 49 -5.40 2.40 -5.33
CA ILE A 49 -6.65 1.64 -5.25
C ILE A 49 -6.38 0.21 -5.68
N PHE A 50 -6.68 -0.75 -4.80
CA PHE A 50 -6.56 -2.18 -5.07
C PHE A 50 -7.94 -2.83 -4.98
N THR A 51 -8.23 -3.76 -5.89
CA THR A 51 -9.40 -4.62 -5.74
C THR A 51 -9.04 -5.76 -4.80
N VAL A 52 -9.69 -5.84 -3.64
CA VAL A 52 -9.41 -6.86 -2.62
C VAL A 52 -10.65 -7.71 -2.35
N SER A 53 -10.42 -8.99 -2.07
CA SER A 53 -11.44 -9.94 -1.60
C SER A 53 -11.23 -10.23 -0.12
N ASP A 54 -12.24 -10.78 0.56
CA ASP A 54 -12.20 -11.11 2.00
C ASP A 54 -11.03 -12.04 2.38
N ASP A 55 -10.54 -12.85 1.45
CA ASP A 55 -9.42 -13.77 1.68
C ASP A 55 -8.04 -13.10 1.52
N THR A 56 -7.97 -11.77 1.32
CA THR A 56 -6.71 -11.06 1.01
C THR A 56 -5.91 -10.80 2.28
N PRO A 57 -4.79 -11.50 2.52
CA PRO A 57 -4.19 -11.52 3.85
C PRO A 57 -3.47 -10.21 4.19
N GLN A 58 -2.80 -9.61 3.20
CA GLN A 58 -1.87 -8.51 3.44
C GLN A 58 -1.63 -7.65 2.20
N LEU A 59 -1.21 -6.41 2.43
CA LEU A 59 -0.56 -5.53 1.48
C LEU A 59 0.96 -5.58 1.72
N HIS A 60 1.72 -5.81 0.66
CA HIS A 60 3.17 -5.80 0.72
C HIS A 60 3.72 -4.50 0.12
N LEU A 61 4.69 -3.90 0.79
CA LEU A 61 5.32 -2.65 0.38
C LEU A 61 6.81 -2.88 0.26
N LYS A 62 7.36 -2.59 -0.91
CA LYS A 62 8.79 -2.65 -1.16
C LYS A 62 9.31 -1.25 -1.45
N ILE A 63 10.25 -0.78 -0.64
CA ILE A 63 10.87 0.54 -0.80
C ILE A 63 12.17 0.36 -1.57
N MET A 64 12.31 1.15 -2.61
CA MET A 64 13.45 1.18 -3.52
C MET A 64 14.01 2.60 -3.54
N ASP A 65 15.32 2.74 -3.75
CA ASP A 65 15.98 3.99 -4.04
C ASP A 65 16.20 4.08 -5.55
N SER A 66 15.74 5.17 -6.19
CA SER A 66 15.92 5.32 -7.63
C SER A 66 17.30 5.88 -7.92
N ASP A 67 18.08 5.16 -8.72
CA ASP A 67 19.42 5.57 -9.11
C ASP A 67 19.55 5.65 -10.64
N VAL A 68 20.56 6.36 -11.13
CA VAL A 68 20.79 6.51 -12.57
C VAL A 68 21.10 5.18 -13.25
N THR A 69 21.68 4.21 -12.52
CA THR A 69 22.11 2.92 -13.06
C THR A 69 21.21 1.76 -12.67
N ASP A 70 21.05 1.51 -11.36
CA ASP A 70 20.32 0.36 -10.84
C ASP A 70 19.63 0.76 -9.53
N ASP A 71 18.32 0.57 -9.46
CA ASP A 71 17.55 0.92 -8.27
C ASP A 71 17.91 0.00 -7.08
N ASP A 72 18.20 0.62 -5.94
CA ASP A 72 18.68 -0.07 -4.75
C ASP A 72 17.51 -0.47 -3.82
N PHE A 73 17.49 -1.73 -3.36
CA PHE A 73 16.48 -2.16 -2.41
C PHE A 73 16.74 -1.59 -1.01
N VAL A 74 15.81 -0.79 -0.47
CA VAL A 74 15.94 -0.14 0.85
C VAL A 74 15.39 -1.01 1.97
N GLY A 75 14.22 -1.61 1.75
CA GLY A 75 13.55 -2.47 2.72
C GLY A 75 12.08 -2.71 2.36
N GLU A 76 11.41 -3.55 3.12
CA GLU A 76 10.03 -3.94 2.89
C GLU A 76 9.18 -3.87 4.16
N ALA A 77 7.89 -3.63 4.00
CA ALA A 77 6.89 -3.73 5.05
C ALA A 77 5.74 -4.63 4.60
N THR A 78 5.17 -5.36 5.56
CA THR A 78 3.98 -6.19 5.34
C THR A 78 2.88 -5.72 6.27
N ILE A 79 1.71 -5.45 5.71
CA ILE A 79 0.59 -4.85 6.41
C ILE A 79 -0.61 -5.79 6.32
N PRO A 80 -0.97 -6.47 7.42
CA PRO A 80 -2.16 -7.32 7.45
C PRO A 80 -3.43 -6.51 7.18
N LEU A 81 -4.31 -7.03 6.33
CA LEU A 81 -5.58 -6.35 5.97
C LEU A 81 -6.76 -6.80 6.84
N GLU A 82 -6.57 -7.76 7.74
CA GLU A 82 -7.62 -8.26 8.63
C GLU A 82 -8.30 -7.14 9.43
N ALA A 83 -7.50 -6.28 10.09
CA ALA A 83 -8.02 -5.14 10.84
C ALA A 83 -8.76 -4.14 9.93
N LEU A 84 -8.30 -3.96 8.69
CA LEU A 84 -8.96 -3.08 7.72
C LEU A 84 -10.36 -3.59 7.36
N PHE A 85 -10.54 -4.90 7.17
CA PHE A 85 -11.85 -5.48 6.86
C PHE A 85 -12.81 -5.42 8.04
N GLN A 86 -12.30 -5.43 9.27
CA GLN A 86 -13.12 -5.31 10.49
C GLN A 86 -13.53 -3.86 10.78
N GLU A 87 -12.60 -2.91 10.65
CA GLU A 87 -12.83 -1.50 11.03
C GLU A 87 -13.30 -0.63 9.85
N GLY A 88 -13.12 -1.08 8.61
CA GLY A 88 -13.47 -0.37 7.37
C GLY A 88 -12.50 0.76 7.00
N SER A 89 -11.86 1.40 7.98
CA SER A 89 -10.82 2.40 7.75
C SER A 89 -9.81 2.38 8.90
N LEU A 90 -8.52 2.37 8.55
CA LEU A 90 -7.43 2.50 9.50
C LEU A 90 -6.79 3.89 9.30
N PRO A 91 -6.61 4.67 10.39
CA PRO A 91 -5.94 5.95 10.32
C PRO A 91 -4.48 5.79 9.90
N PRO A 92 -3.72 6.88 9.66
CA PRO A 92 -2.28 6.79 9.41
C PRO A 92 -1.54 6.02 10.52
N THR A 93 -1.17 4.78 10.23
CA THR A 93 -0.46 3.87 11.14
C THR A 93 0.97 3.65 10.66
N VAL A 94 1.86 3.46 11.63
CA VAL A 94 3.28 3.21 11.40
C VAL A 94 3.52 1.70 11.30
N HIS A 95 4.25 1.28 10.28
CA HIS A 95 4.64 -0.11 10.04
C HIS A 95 6.17 -0.23 9.95
N PRO A 96 6.77 -1.21 10.62
CA PRO A 96 8.22 -1.41 10.56
C PRO A 96 8.63 -1.83 9.16
N VAL A 97 9.74 -1.25 8.70
CA VAL A 97 10.40 -1.63 7.45
C VAL A 97 11.62 -2.46 7.80
N VAL A 98 11.73 -3.62 7.17
CA VAL A 98 12.79 -4.59 7.41
C VAL A 98 13.56 -4.88 6.13
N LYS A 99 14.85 -5.19 6.26
CA LYS A 99 15.68 -5.72 5.16
C LYS A 99 16.56 -6.81 5.74
N GLU A 100 16.47 -8.01 5.19
CA GLU A 100 17.23 -9.18 5.68
C GLU A 100 17.08 -9.35 7.21
N GLU A 101 15.83 -9.32 7.69
CA GLU A 101 15.46 -9.47 9.12
C GLU A 101 15.94 -8.33 10.04
N LYS A 102 16.53 -7.26 9.50
CA LYS A 102 16.95 -6.08 10.28
C LYS A 102 15.97 -4.95 10.11
N TYR A 103 15.66 -4.27 11.21
CA TYR A 103 14.89 -3.03 11.19
C TYR A 103 15.68 -1.93 10.45
N CYS A 104 15.06 -1.31 9.46
CA CYS A 104 15.67 -0.28 8.60
C CYS A 104 14.91 1.04 8.61
N GLY A 105 13.75 1.08 9.24
CA GLY A 105 12.94 2.28 9.29
C GLY A 105 11.48 1.98 9.54
N GLU A 106 10.64 2.97 9.29
CA GLU A 106 9.21 2.84 9.45
C GLU A 106 8.47 3.57 8.34
N ILE A 107 7.39 2.98 7.85
CA ILE A 107 6.52 3.57 6.83
C ILE A 107 5.13 3.85 7.43
N LYS A 108 4.62 5.06 7.21
CA LYS A 108 3.32 5.51 7.67
C LYS A 108 2.32 5.51 6.52
N ILE A 109 1.21 4.78 6.68
CA ILE A 109 0.13 4.72 5.69
C ILE A 109 -1.23 4.74 6.36
N ALA A 110 -2.23 5.27 5.67
CA ALA A 110 -3.64 5.09 6.02
C ALA A 110 -4.25 4.08 5.06
N LEU A 111 -5.26 3.34 5.52
CA LEU A 111 -5.96 2.35 4.72
C LEU A 111 -7.47 2.60 4.81
N THR A 112 -8.19 2.39 3.71
CA THR A 112 -9.65 2.47 3.69
C THR A 112 -10.19 1.39 2.77
N PHE A 113 -11.20 0.69 3.25
CA PHE A 113 -11.89 -0.37 2.52
C PHE A 113 -13.29 0.09 2.16
N THR A 114 -13.57 0.06 0.86
CA THR A 114 -14.89 0.38 0.31
C THR A 114 -15.52 -0.93 -0.18
N PRO A 115 -16.51 -1.50 0.51
CA PRO A 115 -17.18 -2.71 0.06
C PRO A 115 -17.92 -2.44 -1.26
N ALA A 116 -17.86 -3.39 -2.20
CA ALA A 116 -18.66 -3.31 -3.41
C ALA A 116 -20.14 -3.36 -3.04
N GLU A 117 -20.92 -2.34 -3.40
CA GLU A 117 -22.37 -2.39 -3.21
C GLU A 117 -22.97 -3.51 -4.05
N THR A 118 -23.38 -4.59 -3.39
CA THR A 118 -24.25 -5.60 -4.00
C THR A 118 -25.58 -4.94 -4.34
N ARG A 119 -25.77 -4.58 -5.61
CA ARG A 119 -27.10 -4.22 -6.11
C ARG A 119 -28.02 -5.42 -5.85
N ARG A 120 -28.96 -5.26 -4.91
CA ARG A 120 -30.05 -6.22 -4.77
C ARG A 120 -30.79 -6.23 -6.12
N PRO A 121 -31.04 -7.39 -6.75
CA PRO A 121 -31.98 -7.43 -7.86
C PRO A 121 -33.31 -6.89 -7.32
N ASP A 122 -33.78 -5.81 -7.93
CA ASP A 122 -35.13 -5.30 -7.70
C ASP A 122 -36.07 -6.44 -8.09
N ASN A 123 -36.74 -7.03 -7.11
CA ASN A 123 -37.81 -7.97 -7.38
C ASN A 123 -38.96 -7.15 -7.99
N GLU A 124 -39.02 -7.07 -9.32
CA GLU A 124 -40.22 -6.68 -10.05
C GLU A 124 -41.29 -7.76 -9.85
N GLU A 125 -41.98 -7.67 -8.71
CA GLU A 125 -43.27 -8.32 -8.49
C GLU A 125 -44.34 -7.52 -9.25
N GLY A 126 -44.83 -8.05 -10.37
CA GLY A 126 -45.74 -7.33 -11.26
C GLY A 126 -46.50 -8.19 -12.27
N THR A 127 -47.30 -9.12 -11.73
CA THR A 127 -48.58 -9.61 -12.29
C THR A 127 -48.62 -10.24 -13.69
N TYR A 128 -48.54 -11.57 -13.67
CA TYR A 128 -49.15 -12.48 -14.65
C TYR A 128 -50.68 -12.28 -14.69
N SER A 129 -51.21 -11.65 -15.73
CA SER A 129 -52.59 -11.84 -16.18
C SER A 129 -52.88 -11.17 -17.52
N SER A 130 -52.84 -11.94 -18.61
CA SER A 130 -53.81 -11.83 -19.71
C SER A 130 -53.69 -13.07 -20.61
N TRP A 131 -54.49 -14.09 -20.31
CA TRP A 131 -55.01 -15.02 -21.31
C TRP A 131 -56.42 -14.55 -21.67
N ASP A 132 -56.80 -14.83 -22.91
CA ASP A 132 -57.98 -14.40 -23.69
C ASP A 132 -57.86 -13.06 -24.45
#